data_AF-A0A2D6EX07-F1
#
_entry.id   AF-A0A2D6EX07-F1
#
_cell.length_a   1.000
_cell.length_b   1.000
_cell.length_c   1.000
_cell.angle_alpha   90.00
_cell.angle_beta   90.00
_cell.angle_gamma   90.00
#
_symmetry.space_group_name_H-M   'P 1'
#
loop_
_entity.id
_entity.type
_entity.pdbx_description
1 polymer ?
#
loop_
_entity_poly.entity_id
_entity_poly.type
_entity_poly.pdbx_seq_one_letter_code
_entity_poly.pdbx_strand_id
1 'polypeptide(L)'
;MFVRVKKISGNDYAYLVENEWTKYGARQRVTAYLGKVIRPEKAEEYPYPELQNHKQAVQALVQRELQNHGFEKNDKLWSKEDITINLENGEVKKKGKNVALGMNEGFLTKETYQQAINFKLGETHDESAKALAAACLEAGIKLSDAAFVRLFELQEETKIEH
;
A
#
# COMPACT_ATOMS: atom_id res chain seq x y z
N MET A 1 -6.78 0.09 10.51
CA MET A 1 -5.86 -1.05 10.42
C MET A 1 -4.53 -0.52 9.92
N PHE A 2 -3.41 -1.07 10.38
CA PHE A 2 -2.06 -0.68 9.94
C PHE A 2 -1.09 -1.86 10.05
N VAL A 3 0.08 -1.74 9.43
CA VAL A 3 1.10 -2.79 9.48
C VAL A 3 2.08 -2.54 10.63
N ARG A 4 2.25 -3.54 11.51
CA ARG A 4 3.24 -3.52 12.58
C ARG A 4 4.36 -4.52 12.29
N VAL A 5 5.60 -4.06 12.37
CA VAL A 5 6.78 -4.94 12.27
C VAL A 5 7.24 -5.41 13.65
N LYS A 6 7.56 -6.69 13.76
CA LYS A 6 8.22 -7.28 14.93
C LYS A 6 9.52 -7.96 14.52
N LYS A 7 10.56 -7.82 15.34
CA LYS A 7 11.84 -8.51 15.15
C LYS A 7 11.82 -9.84 15.92
N ILE A 8 12.02 -10.95 15.22
CA ILE A 8 12.06 -12.31 15.78
C ILE A 8 13.33 -12.99 15.25
N SER A 9 14.22 -13.40 16.16
CA SER A 9 15.48 -14.06 15.81
C SER A 9 16.28 -13.30 14.73
N GLY A 10 16.40 -11.97 14.89
CA GLY A 10 17.12 -11.09 13.97
C GLY A 10 16.40 -10.75 12.66
N ASN A 11 15.24 -11.34 12.39
CA ASN A 11 14.46 -11.10 11.17
C ASN A 11 13.22 -10.25 11.46
N ASP A 12 12.83 -9.41 10.51
CA ASP A 12 11.63 -8.58 10.60
C ASP A 12 10.42 -9.30 9.99
N TYR A 13 9.29 -9.24 10.70
CA TYR A 13 8.03 -9.86 10.32
C TYR A 13 6.89 -8.87 10.44
N ALA A 14 6.04 -8.81 9.42
CA ALA A 14 4.91 -7.91 9.36
C ALA A 14 3.63 -8.58 9.87
N TYR A 15 2.86 -7.82 10.63
CA TYR A 15 1.58 -8.21 11.18
C TYR A 15 0.57 -7.11 10.91
N LEU A 16 -0.61 -7.53 10.48
CA LEU A 16 -1.75 -6.64 10.37
C LEU A 16 -2.35 -6.45 11.75
N VAL A 17 -2.57 -5.20 12.13
CA VAL A 17 -3.13 -4.85 13.44
C VAL A 17 -4.26 -3.85 13.31
N GLU A 18 -5.19 -3.94 14.26
CA GLU A 18 -6.28 -2.98 14.42
C GLU A 18 -6.39 -2.54 15.87
N ASN A 19 -6.93 -1.34 16.06
CA ASN A 19 -7.23 -0.82 17.39
C ASN A 19 -8.65 -1.24 17.78
N GLU A 20 -8.81 -1.81 18.97
CA GLU A 20 -10.10 -2.13 19.57
C GLU A 20 -10.24 -1.40 20.92
N TRP A 21 -11.43 -0.85 21.19
CA TRP A 21 -11.74 -0.28 22.49
C TRP A 21 -12.20 -1.38 23.45
N THR A 22 -11.58 -1.44 24.62
CA THR A 22 -11.98 -2.36 25.69
C THR A 22 -12.38 -1.58 26.94
N LYS A 23 -12.98 -2.25 27.93
CA LYS A 23 -13.31 -1.64 29.23
C LYS A 23 -12.09 -1.04 29.99
N TYR A 24 -10.86 -1.38 29.58
CA TYR A 24 -9.61 -0.86 30.16
C TYR A 24 -8.88 0.12 29.24
N GLY A 25 -9.52 0.57 28.15
CA GLY A 25 -8.93 1.45 27.15
C GLY A 25 -8.63 0.77 25.81
N ALA A 26 -7.97 1.50 24.94
CA ALA A 26 -7.60 1.03 23.61
C ALA A 26 -6.55 -0.09 23.68
N ARG A 27 -6.78 -1.17 22.93
CA ARG A 27 -5.83 -2.28 22.75
C ARG A 27 -5.60 -2.52 21.26
N GLN A 28 -4.46 -3.13 20.94
CA GLN A 28 -4.14 -3.55 19.58
C GLN A 28 -4.38 -5.05 19.45
N ARG A 29 -5.19 -5.44 18.47
CA ARG A 29 -5.40 -6.83 18.08
C ARG A 29 -4.62 -7.15 16.82
N VAL A 30 -3.88 -8.26 16.82
CA VAL A 30 -3.25 -8.79 15.61
C VAL A 30 -4.30 -9.56 14.82
N THR A 31 -4.57 -9.12 13.59
CA THR A 31 -5.60 -9.71 12.72
C THR A 31 -5.02 -10.71 11.74
N ALA A 32 -3.80 -10.47 11.25
CA ALA A 32 -3.13 -11.37 10.31
C ALA A 32 -1.61 -11.32 10.44
N TYR A 33 -0.96 -12.42 10.07
CA TYR A 33 0.48 -12.46 9.78
C TYR A 33 0.68 -12.23 8.29
N LEU A 34 1.48 -11.22 7.92
CA LEU A 34 1.65 -10.77 6.54
C LEU A 34 2.90 -11.33 5.86
N GLY A 35 3.79 -11.96 6.64
CA GLY A 35 5.02 -12.56 6.13
C GLY A 35 6.29 -11.88 6.63
N LYS A 36 7.41 -12.33 6.09
CA LYS A 36 8.72 -11.71 6.32
C LYS A 36 8.77 -10.35 5.62
N VAL A 37 9.38 -9.36 6.27
CA VAL A 37 9.59 -8.05 5.65
C VAL A 37 10.82 -8.10 4.75
N ILE A 38 10.68 -7.57 3.54
CA ILE A 38 11.77 -7.35 2.60
C ILE A 38 11.79 -5.87 2.25
N ARG A 39 12.96 -5.24 2.29
CA ARG A 39 13.14 -3.82 1.96
C ARG A 39 14.04 -3.71 0.74
N PRO A 40 13.50 -3.63 -0.48
CA PRO A 40 14.32 -3.40 -1.66
C PRO A 40 14.94 -2.00 -1.58
N GLU A 41 16.19 -1.88 -2.00
CA GLU A 41 16.82 -0.56 -2.14
C GLU A 41 16.16 0.22 -3.28
N LYS A 42 16.11 1.55 -3.13
CA LYS A 42 15.64 2.44 -4.20
C LYS A 42 16.79 2.58 -5.20
N ALA A 43 16.54 2.22 -6.45
CA ALA A 43 17.51 2.24 -7.55
C ALA A 43 17.45 3.56 -8.30
N GLU A 44 16.25 4.02 -8.65
CA GLU A 44 16.02 5.18 -9.50
C GLU A 44 14.78 5.96 -9.03
N GLU A 45 14.58 7.16 -9.58
CA GLU A 45 13.40 7.97 -9.33
C GLU A 45 12.67 8.25 -10.66
N TYR A 46 11.59 7.52 -10.89
CA TYR A 46 10.73 7.66 -12.05
C TYR A 46 9.79 8.85 -11.88
N PRO A 47 9.39 9.51 -13.00
CA PRO A 47 8.41 10.60 -12.97
C PRO A 47 7.06 10.12 -12.45
N TYR A 48 6.23 11.05 -11.96
CA TYR A 48 4.85 10.74 -11.59
C TYR A 48 4.03 10.37 -12.84
N PRO A 49 3.22 9.30 -12.80
CA PRO A 49 2.35 8.94 -13.90
C PRO A 49 1.19 9.93 -14.02
N GLU A 50 0.55 9.94 -15.19
CA GLU A 50 -0.75 10.57 -15.35
C GLU A 50 -1.81 9.78 -14.57
N LEU A 51 -2.64 10.51 -13.80
CA LEU A 51 -3.67 9.92 -12.95
C LEU A 51 -5.04 10.00 -13.62
N GLN A 52 -5.62 8.84 -13.90
CA GLN A 52 -6.91 8.69 -14.60
C GLN A 52 -8.07 8.52 -13.62
N ASN A 53 -8.59 7.32 -13.35
CA ASN A 53 -9.54 7.09 -12.25
C ASN A 53 -8.82 6.62 -10.98
N HIS A 54 -9.48 6.69 -9.82
CA HIS A 54 -8.87 6.36 -8.52
C HIS A 54 -8.13 5.00 -8.51
N LYS A 55 -8.77 3.93 -8.99
CA LYS A 55 -8.18 2.59 -8.96
C LYS A 55 -6.94 2.51 -9.84
N GLN A 56 -7.03 3.02 -11.06
CA GLN A 56 -5.89 3.07 -11.99
C GLN A 56 -4.78 3.99 -11.49
N ALA A 57 -5.13 5.11 -10.85
CA ALA A 57 -4.18 6.05 -10.27
C ALA A 57 -3.39 5.40 -9.13
N VAL A 58 -4.05 4.74 -8.17
CA VAL A 58 -3.37 3.97 -7.10
C VAL A 58 -2.47 2.89 -7.72
N GLN A 59 -2.97 2.14 -8.70
CA GLN A 59 -2.18 1.11 -9.35
C GLN A 59 -0.95 1.69 -10.07
N ALA A 60 -1.10 2.80 -10.79
CA ALA A 60 0.01 3.47 -11.49
C ALA A 60 1.06 4.02 -10.50
N LEU A 61 0.62 4.56 -9.36
CA LEU A 61 1.52 5.03 -8.30
C LEU A 61 2.30 3.88 -7.66
N VAL A 62 1.67 2.73 -7.43
CA VAL A 62 2.37 1.53 -6.98
C VAL A 62 3.36 1.04 -8.04
N GLN A 63 2.97 1.01 -9.32
CA GLN A 63 3.88 0.64 -10.42
C GLN A 63 5.12 1.54 -10.45
N ARG A 64 4.94 2.85 -10.31
CA ARG A 64 6.04 3.80 -10.21
C ARG A 64 6.98 3.46 -9.04
N GLU A 65 6.45 3.18 -7.84
CA GLU A 65 7.29 2.80 -6.71
C GLU A 65 8.03 1.47 -6.96
N LEU A 66 7.38 0.50 -7.60
CA LEU A 66 8.04 -0.74 -8.01
C LEU A 66 9.20 -0.46 -8.99
N GLN A 67 9.00 0.42 -9.98
CA GLN A 67 10.06 0.86 -10.89
C GLN A 67 11.20 1.57 -10.15
N ASN A 68 10.88 2.47 -9.21
CA ASN A 68 11.87 3.14 -8.36
C ASN A 68 12.76 2.13 -7.61
N HIS A 69 12.19 0.98 -7.25
CA HIS A 69 12.88 -0.11 -6.56
C HIS A 69 13.47 -1.17 -7.51
N GLY A 70 13.50 -0.92 -8.82
CA GLY A 70 14.10 -1.78 -9.83
C GLY A 70 13.32 -3.06 -10.11
N PHE A 71 12.01 -3.06 -9.90
CA PHE A 71 11.15 -4.14 -10.37
C PHE A 71 10.82 -3.93 -11.84
N GLU A 72 10.80 -5.03 -12.58
CA GLU A 72 10.45 -5.05 -14.00
C GLU A 72 9.10 -5.72 -14.21
N LYS A 73 8.35 -5.25 -15.21
CA LYS A 73 7.05 -5.79 -15.56
C LYS A 73 7.20 -6.86 -16.64
N ASN A 74 6.77 -8.07 -16.32
CA ASN A 74 6.67 -9.21 -17.23
C ASN A 74 5.19 -9.62 -17.34
N ASP A 75 4.57 -9.29 -18.47
CA ASP A 75 3.13 -9.43 -18.70
C ASP A 75 2.26 -8.78 -17.60
N LYS A 76 1.74 -9.60 -16.68
CA LYS A 76 0.85 -9.22 -15.57
C LYS A 76 1.58 -9.14 -14.22
N LEU A 77 2.83 -9.61 -14.15
CA LEU A 77 3.60 -9.68 -12.92
C LEU A 77 4.72 -8.66 -12.92
N TRP A 78 4.98 -8.11 -11.74
CA TRP A 78 6.20 -7.38 -11.47
C TRP A 78 7.17 -8.29 -10.73
N SER A 79 8.44 -8.27 -11.12
CA SER A 79 9.45 -9.16 -10.54
C SER A 79 10.79 -8.48 -10.33
N LYS A 80 11.46 -8.88 -9.25
CA LYS A 80 12.86 -8.57 -8.96
C LYS A 80 13.43 -9.72 -8.15
N GLU A 81 14.51 -10.33 -8.65
CA GLU A 81 15.09 -11.55 -8.05
C GLU A 81 14.01 -12.63 -7.84
N ASP A 82 13.84 -13.11 -6.61
CA ASP A 82 12.86 -14.12 -6.21
C ASP A 82 11.50 -13.53 -5.78
N ILE A 83 11.29 -12.21 -5.92
CA ILE A 83 10.08 -11.50 -5.49
C ILE A 83 9.16 -11.31 -6.69
N THR A 84 7.89 -11.66 -6.52
CA THR A 84 6.85 -11.47 -7.53
C THR A 84 5.66 -10.73 -6.94
N ILE A 85 5.07 -9.84 -7.74
CA ILE A 85 3.95 -8.99 -7.35
C ILE A 85 2.90 -9.02 -8.44
N ASN A 86 1.66 -9.33 -8.06
CA ASN A 86 0.50 -9.28 -8.95
C ASN A 86 -0.42 -8.14 -8.52
N LEU A 87 -0.50 -7.08 -9.33
CA LEU A 87 -1.33 -5.91 -9.02
C LEU A 87 -2.82 -6.11 -9.33
N GLU A 88 -3.22 -7.17 -10.05
CA GLU A 88 -4.64 -7.49 -10.24
C GLU A 88 -5.29 -7.90 -8.92
N ASN A 89 -4.55 -8.62 -8.06
CA ASN A 89 -5.05 -9.13 -6.78
C ASN A 89 -4.29 -8.60 -5.54
N GLY A 90 -3.20 -7.85 -5.74
CA GLY A 90 -2.35 -7.29 -4.69
C GLY A 90 -1.38 -8.28 -4.05
N GLU A 91 -1.22 -9.49 -4.59
CA GLU A 91 -0.33 -10.50 -3.98
C GLU A 91 1.14 -10.12 -4.11
N VAL A 92 1.87 -10.20 -3.00
CA VAL A 92 3.32 -9.98 -2.91
C VAL A 92 3.96 -11.25 -2.35
N LYS A 93 4.80 -11.92 -3.13
CA LYS A 93 5.41 -13.20 -2.77
C LYS A 93 6.92 -13.19 -2.95
N LYS A 94 7.65 -13.91 -2.11
CA LYS A 94 9.04 -14.31 -2.34
C LYS A 94 9.14 -15.83 -2.30
N LYS A 95 9.65 -16.46 -3.36
CA LYS A 95 9.69 -17.93 -3.50
C LYS A 95 8.36 -18.61 -3.14
N GLY A 96 7.25 -18.03 -3.60
CA GLY A 96 5.89 -18.53 -3.37
C GLY A 96 5.28 -18.26 -1.99
N LYS A 97 6.02 -17.66 -1.04
CA LYS A 97 5.50 -17.31 0.30
C LYS A 97 5.12 -15.83 0.36
N ASN A 98 4.03 -15.52 1.06
CA ASN A 98 3.62 -14.13 1.30
C ASN A 98 4.71 -13.37 2.07
N VAL A 99 4.95 -12.14 1.63
CA VAL A 99 5.92 -11.21 2.22
C VAL A 99 5.34 -9.81 2.23
N ALA A 100 5.85 -8.97 3.13
CA ALA A 100 5.56 -7.54 3.13
C ALA A 100 6.73 -6.80 2.51
N LEU A 101 6.47 -6.03 1.46
CA LEU A 101 7.49 -5.23 0.79
C LEU A 101 7.56 -3.85 1.42
N GLY A 102 8.55 -3.60 2.27
CA GLY A 102 8.76 -2.30 2.88
C GLY A 102 9.31 -1.31 1.86
N MET A 103 8.51 -0.30 1.50
CA MET A 103 8.85 0.76 0.56
C MET A 103 8.48 2.10 1.17
N ASN A 104 9.37 3.08 1.05
CA ASN A 104 9.22 4.38 1.72
C ASN A 104 8.95 4.18 3.23
N GLU A 105 7.86 4.73 3.76
CA GLU A 105 7.47 4.62 5.17
C GLU A 105 6.46 3.50 5.44
N GLY A 106 6.01 2.79 4.40
CA GLY A 106 4.96 1.78 4.48
C GLY A 106 5.36 0.39 4.02
N PHE A 107 4.35 -0.46 3.84
CA PHE A 107 4.50 -1.85 3.43
C PHE A 107 3.46 -2.22 2.37
N LEU A 108 3.92 -2.50 1.16
CA LEU A 108 3.05 -3.07 0.14
C LEU A 108 2.78 -4.54 0.48
N THR A 109 1.53 -4.82 0.81
CA THR A 109 0.94 -6.15 0.99
C THR A 109 -0.39 -6.18 0.26
N LYS A 110 -1.04 -7.35 0.20
CA LYS A 110 -2.39 -7.46 -0.35
C LYS A 110 -3.36 -6.54 0.38
N GLU A 111 -3.27 -6.49 1.71
CA GLU A 111 -4.19 -5.76 2.57
C GLU A 111 -4.06 -4.26 2.41
N THR A 112 -2.83 -3.72 2.44
CA THR A 112 -2.59 -2.29 2.28
C THR A 112 -2.89 -1.83 0.85
N TYR A 113 -2.56 -2.63 -0.15
CA TYR A 113 -2.93 -2.37 -1.54
C TYR A 113 -4.45 -2.33 -1.73
N GLN A 114 -5.17 -3.32 -1.20
CA GLN A 114 -6.63 -3.38 -1.32
C GLN A 114 -7.32 -2.25 -0.54
N GLN A 115 -6.73 -1.80 0.57
CA GLN A 115 -7.21 -0.64 1.32
C GLN A 115 -7.08 0.66 0.52
N ALA A 116 -5.97 0.85 -0.20
CA ALA A 116 -5.78 2.02 -1.06
C ALA A 116 -6.67 1.97 -2.31
N ILE A 117 -6.72 0.83 -3.02
CA ILE A 117 -7.46 0.72 -4.29
C ILE A 117 -8.97 0.78 -4.12
N ASN A 118 -9.50 0.22 -3.01
CA ASN A 118 -10.93 0.21 -2.71
C ASN A 118 -11.29 1.23 -1.64
N PHE A 119 -10.47 2.27 -1.49
CA PHE A 119 -10.76 3.38 -0.61
C PHE A 119 -12.16 3.95 -0.89
N LYS A 120 -12.83 4.41 0.15
CA LYS A 120 -14.16 5.02 0.09
C LYS A 120 -14.14 6.31 0.89
N LEU A 121 -14.83 7.31 0.37
CA LEU A 121 -15.00 8.58 1.08
C LEU A 121 -15.82 8.34 2.34
N GLY A 122 -15.39 8.98 3.43
CA GLY A 122 -16.10 9.05 4.69
C GLY A 122 -17.20 10.11 4.67
N GLU A 123 -17.64 10.50 5.86
CA GLU A 123 -18.69 11.49 6.05
C GLU A 123 -18.20 12.91 5.75
N THR A 124 -16.97 13.23 6.17
CA THR A 124 -16.38 14.55 5.99
C THR A 124 -15.19 14.52 5.05
N HIS A 125 -14.92 15.68 4.43
CA HIS A 125 -13.79 15.87 3.52
C HIS A 125 -12.44 15.68 4.25
N ASP A 126 -12.28 16.27 5.44
CA ASP A 126 -11.03 16.16 6.22
C ASP A 126 -10.73 14.73 6.67
N GLU A 127 -11.74 13.99 7.15
CA GLU A 127 -11.57 12.58 7.50
C GLU A 127 -11.21 11.73 6.28
N SER A 128 -11.87 11.99 5.15
CA SER A 128 -11.60 11.28 3.89
C SER A 128 -10.17 11.55 3.42
N ALA A 129 -9.71 12.80 3.45
CA ALA A 129 -8.37 13.17 3.03
C ALA A 129 -7.31 12.48 3.91
N LYS A 130 -7.47 12.53 5.23
CA LYS A 130 -6.59 11.85 6.19
C LYS A 130 -6.59 10.34 5.98
N ALA A 131 -7.76 9.73 5.76
CA ALA A 131 -7.88 8.30 5.57
C ALA A 131 -7.26 7.82 4.25
N LEU A 132 -7.39 8.59 3.15
CA LEU A 132 -6.74 8.29 1.88
C LEU A 132 -5.21 8.42 1.99
N ALA A 133 -4.74 9.50 2.61
CA ALA A 133 -3.31 9.71 2.85
C ALA A 133 -2.72 8.56 3.66
N ALA A 134 -3.39 8.15 4.75
CA ALA A 134 -2.97 7.01 5.55
C ALA A 134 -2.97 5.70 4.75
N ALA A 135 -4.00 5.44 3.92
CA ALA A 135 -4.05 4.24 3.09
C ALA A 135 -2.89 4.17 2.09
N CYS A 136 -2.55 5.30 1.45
CA CYS A 136 -1.42 5.38 0.52
C CYS A 136 -0.07 5.21 1.25
N LEU A 137 0.10 5.89 2.39
CA LEU A 137 1.30 5.79 3.22
C LEU A 137 1.54 4.35 3.68
N GLU A 138 0.51 3.68 4.22
CA GLU A 138 0.59 2.29 4.69
C GLU A 138 0.92 1.32 3.53
N ALA A 139 0.45 1.59 2.31
CA ALA A 139 0.80 0.83 1.11
C ALA A 139 2.23 1.10 0.60
N GLY A 140 2.98 2.01 1.23
CA GLY A 140 4.32 2.39 0.83
C GLY A 140 4.36 3.33 -0.39
N ILE A 141 3.23 3.97 -0.71
CA ILE A 141 3.11 4.89 -1.86
C ILE A 141 3.58 6.29 -1.42
N LYS A 142 4.61 6.82 -2.09
CA LYS A 142 5.06 8.20 -1.86
C LYS A 142 4.31 9.18 -2.76
N LEU A 143 3.46 10.00 -2.16
CA LEU A 143 2.71 11.04 -2.86
C LEU A 143 3.43 12.39 -2.78
N SER A 144 3.36 13.16 -3.86
CA SER A 144 3.55 14.60 -3.82
C SER A 144 2.21 15.28 -3.49
N ASP A 145 2.25 16.53 -3.03
CA ASP A 145 1.03 17.30 -2.73
C ASP A 145 0.08 17.34 -3.94
N ALA A 146 0.63 17.58 -5.15
CA ALA A 146 -0.14 17.60 -6.39
C ALA A 146 -0.74 16.23 -6.74
N ALA A 147 0.02 15.14 -6.57
CA ALA A 147 -0.48 13.79 -6.83
C ALA A 147 -1.57 13.39 -5.82
N PHE A 148 -1.44 13.81 -4.55
CA PHE A 148 -2.44 13.57 -3.53
C PHE A 148 -3.75 14.31 -3.82
N VAL A 149 -3.68 15.62 -4.11
CA VAL A 149 -4.86 16.42 -4.47
C VAL A 149 -5.57 15.79 -5.67
N ARG A 150 -4.82 15.47 -6.73
CA ARG A 150 -5.42 14.84 -7.91
C ARG A 150 -6.04 13.48 -7.60
N LEU A 151 -5.36 12.62 -6.84
CA LEU A 151 -5.91 11.32 -6.47
C LEU A 151 -7.22 11.46 -5.67
N PHE A 152 -7.28 12.44 -4.79
CA PHE A 152 -8.46 12.70 -3.97
C PHE A 152 -9.64 13.19 -4.81
N GLU A 153 -9.42 14.13 -5.74
CA GLU A 153 -10.44 14.60 -6.70
C GLU A 153 -11.05 13.44 -7.52
N LEU A 154 -10.20 12.55 -8.03
CA LEU A 154 -10.64 11.38 -8.82
C LEU A 154 -11.55 10.43 -8.02
N GLN A 155 -11.32 10.35 -6.71
CA GLN A 155 -12.17 9.56 -5.84
C GLN A 155 -13.52 10.25 -5.57
N GLU A 156 -13.54 11.59 -5.46
CA GLU A 156 -14.79 12.36 -5.37
C GLU A 156 -15.62 12.24 -6.65
N GLU A 157 -15.00 12.29 -7.83
CA GLU A 157 -15.66 12.08 -9.13
C GLU A 157 -16.35 10.70 -9.20
N THR A 158 -15.70 9.65 -8.69
CA THR A 158 -16.23 8.27 -8.68
C THR A 158 -17.51 8.13 -7.83
N LYS A 159 -17.73 9.01 -6.84
CA LYS A 159 -18.94 9.03 -6.01
C LYS A 159 -20.15 9.63 -6.73
N ILE A 160 -19.93 10.48 -7.74
CA ILE A 160 -21.01 11.20 -8.43
C ILE A 160 -21.71 10.30 -9.47
N GLU A 161 -21.04 9.25 -9.96
CA GLU A 161 -21.58 8.32 -10.95
C GLU A 161 -22.46 7.19 -10.38
N HIS A 162 -22.67 7.14 -9.06
CA HIS A 162 -23.47 6.13 -8.35
C HIS A 162 -24.53 6.75 -7.46
#